data_AF-A0A1B8J7Y6-F1
#
_entry.id   AF-A0A1B8J7Y6-F1
#
_cell.length_a   1.000
_cell.length_b   1.000
_cell.length_c   1.000
_cell.angle_alpha   90.00
_cell.angle_beta   90.00
_cell.angle_gamma   90.00
#
_symmetry.space_group_name_H-M   'P 1'
#
loop_
_entity.id
_entity.type
_entity.pdbx_description
1 polymer ?
#
loop_
_entity_poly.entity_id
_entity_poly.type
_entity_poly.pdbx_seq_one_letter_code
_entity_poly.pdbx_strand_id
1 'polypeptide(L)'
;MSLFSTTTQGKGAVIADAFALLDADIYVMIDGDTQYDTAFLPQALAHFCQNQLDMLNIARATINDSVHRKGHSFGNKLLSTAAAIFFGKNFGDMLSGYRIFSRAFVKSFPAQSKGFEIETELSVFALQQNLRVDEIEAPYKSRPEGSFSKLHTFRDGFRILFMIFQLLFTERPLLVFGFLSVLSFAVSLIIGVDIFMEFLETSRVARFPTLFVCVGLGVIGVVLGVAGMLAHLVVKGSKEARRMAYLNHKKIL
;
A
#
# COMPACT_ATOMS: atom_id res chain seq x y z
N MET A 1 -6.59 -15.46 29.88
CA MET A 1 -5.77 -15.22 28.69
C MET A 1 -6.00 -16.39 27.75
N SER A 2 -6.60 -16.17 26.60
CA SER A 2 -6.81 -17.23 25.59
C SER A 2 -5.64 -17.18 24.62
N LEU A 3 -5.03 -18.32 24.35
CA LEU A 3 -3.93 -18.45 23.38
C LEU A 3 -4.45 -19.19 22.16
N PHE A 4 -4.23 -18.63 20.98
CA PHE A 4 -4.64 -19.20 19.71
C PHE A 4 -3.39 -19.54 18.90
N SER A 5 -3.39 -20.68 18.23
CA SER A 5 -2.35 -21.10 17.30
C SER A 5 -2.93 -21.27 15.90
N THR A 6 -2.13 -20.96 14.89
CA THR A 6 -2.47 -21.23 13.49
C THR A 6 -1.32 -21.99 12.83
N THR A 7 -1.67 -22.76 11.79
CA THR A 7 -0.71 -23.52 10.98
C THR A 7 -0.15 -22.69 9.83
N THR A 8 -0.76 -21.54 9.53
CA THR A 8 -0.32 -20.63 8.48
C THR A 8 0.96 -19.91 8.90
N GLN A 9 1.90 -19.81 7.96
CA GLN A 9 3.17 -19.11 8.18
C GLN A 9 3.13 -17.69 7.64
N GLY A 10 3.74 -16.78 8.41
CA GLY A 10 3.91 -15.38 8.02
C GLY A 10 3.02 -14.43 8.83
N LYS A 11 3.57 -13.25 9.15
CA LYS A 11 2.93 -12.27 10.05
C LYS A 11 1.53 -11.87 9.57
N GLY A 12 1.40 -11.53 8.30
CA GLY A 12 0.11 -11.14 7.71
C GLY A 12 -0.93 -12.26 7.76
N ALA A 13 -0.53 -13.52 7.54
CA ALA A 13 -1.44 -14.65 7.62
C ALA A 13 -1.97 -14.88 9.05
N VAL A 14 -1.08 -14.78 10.05
CA VAL A 14 -1.48 -14.90 11.47
C VAL A 14 -2.42 -13.77 11.89
N ILE A 15 -2.16 -12.54 11.43
CA ILE A 15 -3.04 -11.39 11.72
C ILE A 15 -4.40 -11.57 11.03
N ALA A 16 -4.44 -12.05 9.79
CA ALA A 16 -5.68 -12.34 9.08
C ALA A 16 -6.54 -13.36 9.84
N ASP A 17 -5.93 -14.46 10.28
CA ASP A 17 -6.61 -15.50 11.06
C ASP A 17 -7.12 -14.94 12.40
N ALA A 18 -6.30 -14.14 13.09
CA ALA A 18 -6.69 -13.50 14.34
C ALA A 18 -7.86 -12.52 14.16
N PHE A 19 -7.86 -11.72 13.09
CA PHE A 19 -8.93 -10.78 12.77
C PHE A 19 -10.25 -11.49 12.41
N ALA A 20 -10.15 -12.65 11.76
CA ALA A 20 -11.31 -13.49 11.48
C ALA A 20 -11.89 -14.09 12.78
N LEU A 21 -11.04 -14.65 13.62
CA LEU A 21 -11.43 -15.41 14.81
C LEU A 21 -11.93 -14.53 15.97
N LEU A 22 -11.27 -13.39 16.21
CA LEU A 22 -11.57 -12.54 17.36
C LEU A 22 -12.79 -11.65 17.07
N ASP A 23 -13.77 -11.62 17.98
CA ASP A 23 -14.86 -10.63 17.97
C ASP A 23 -14.70 -9.70 19.17
N ALA A 24 -14.39 -8.43 18.90
CA ALA A 24 -14.13 -7.40 19.89
C ALA A 24 -14.61 -6.05 19.36
N ASP A 25 -14.84 -5.08 20.26
CA ASP A 25 -15.17 -3.71 19.87
C ASP A 25 -13.93 -2.92 19.44
N ILE A 26 -12.79 -3.19 20.10
CA ILE A 26 -11.49 -2.57 19.85
C ILE A 26 -10.45 -3.66 19.74
N TYR A 27 -9.60 -3.57 18.71
CA TYR A 27 -8.50 -4.50 18.47
C TYR A 27 -7.18 -3.77 18.67
N VAL A 28 -6.27 -4.38 19.43
CA VAL A 28 -4.92 -3.86 19.64
C VAL A 28 -3.93 -4.86 19.07
N MET A 29 -3.11 -4.40 18.15
CA MET A 29 -2.01 -5.16 17.55
C MET A 29 -0.69 -4.61 18.07
N ILE A 30 0.18 -5.47 18.59
CA ILE A 30 1.52 -5.12 19.08
C ILE A 30 2.48 -6.22 18.65
N ASP A 31 3.66 -5.84 18.14
CA ASP A 31 4.69 -6.83 17.85
C ASP A 31 5.28 -7.39 19.14
N GLY A 32 5.51 -8.71 19.16
CA GLY A 32 6.08 -9.43 20.30
C GLY A 32 7.59 -9.23 20.49
N ASP A 33 8.19 -8.17 19.93
CA ASP A 33 9.63 -7.91 19.98
C ASP A 33 10.08 -7.19 21.27
N THR A 34 9.15 -6.94 22.22
CA THR A 34 9.35 -6.25 23.51
C THR A 34 9.83 -4.80 23.39
N GLN A 35 9.85 -4.23 22.18
CA GLN A 35 10.38 -2.89 21.95
C GLN A 35 9.36 -1.78 22.21
N TYR A 36 8.06 -2.10 22.16
CA TYR A 36 6.98 -1.16 22.43
C TYR A 36 6.67 -1.02 23.92
N ASP A 37 6.49 0.21 24.38
CA ASP A 37 6.02 0.49 25.74
C ASP A 37 4.50 0.26 25.85
N THR A 38 4.11 -0.85 26.47
CA THR A 38 2.70 -1.18 26.71
C THR A 38 2.04 -0.25 27.72
N ALA A 39 2.81 0.46 28.56
CA ALA A 39 2.25 1.44 29.50
C ALA A 39 1.62 2.65 28.77
N PHE A 40 1.95 2.85 27.50
CA PHE A 40 1.35 3.88 26.66
C PHE A 40 -0.07 3.53 26.16
N LEU A 41 -0.47 2.25 26.24
CA LEU A 41 -1.75 1.78 25.69
C LEU A 41 -2.98 2.53 26.22
N PRO A 42 -3.11 2.85 27.53
CA PRO A 42 -4.29 3.55 28.04
C PRO A 42 -4.45 4.95 27.43
N GLN A 43 -3.34 5.68 27.25
CA GLN A 43 -3.35 7.00 26.61
C GLN A 43 -3.75 6.89 25.14
N ALA A 44 -3.18 5.92 24.42
CA ALA A 44 -3.51 5.68 23.01
C ALA A 44 -4.99 5.28 22.83
N LEU A 45 -5.53 4.44 23.72
CA LEU A 45 -6.95 4.06 23.73
C LEU A 45 -7.86 5.26 24.00
N ALA A 46 -7.51 6.12 24.96
CA ALA A 46 -8.26 7.35 25.24
C ALA A 46 -8.32 8.24 24.00
N HIS A 47 -7.19 8.48 23.34
CA HIS A 47 -7.11 9.26 22.09
C HIS A 47 -7.94 8.62 20.97
N PHE A 48 -7.84 7.30 20.79
CA PHE A 48 -8.59 6.54 19.80
C PHE A 48 -10.11 6.70 19.97
N CYS A 49 -10.60 6.55 21.20
CA CYS A 49 -12.02 6.67 21.52
C CYS A 49 -12.53 8.11 21.42
N GLN A 50 -11.80 9.09 21.97
CA GLN A 50 -12.20 10.50 21.95
C GLN A 50 -12.35 11.05 20.53
N ASN A 51 -11.45 10.67 19.63
CA ASN A 51 -11.45 11.11 18.24
C ASN A 51 -12.29 10.21 17.31
N GLN A 52 -12.93 9.17 17.87
CA GLN A 52 -13.75 8.19 17.12
C GLN A 52 -12.99 7.63 15.91
N LEU A 53 -11.75 7.23 16.12
CA LEU A 53 -10.88 6.72 15.07
C LEU A 53 -11.29 5.30 14.65
N ASP A 54 -11.03 4.98 13.39
CA ASP A 54 -11.13 3.63 12.85
C ASP A 54 -9.78 2.89 12.94
N MET A 55 -8.67 3.64 12.88
CA MET A 55 -7.31 3.13 13.06
C MET A 55 -6.42 4.21 13.70
N LEU A 56 -5.64 3.84 14.71
CA LEU A 56 -4.56 4.66 15.27
C LEU A 56 -3.23 3.95 15.07
N ASN A 57 -2.30 4.62 14.40
CA ASN A 57 -0.91 4.18 14.27
C ASN A 57 -0.09 4.72 15.44
N ILE A 58 0.61 3.86 16.16
CA ILE A 58 1.50 4.29 17.25
C ILE A 58 2.93 4.26 16.69
N ALA A 59 3.40 5.41 16.22
CA ALA A 59 4.70 5.57 15.59
C ALA A 59 5.84 5.45 16.60
N ARG A 60 6.98 4.93 16.13
CA ARG A 60 8.17 4.77 16.97
C ARG A 60 8.89 6.10 17.10
N ALA A 61 8.83 6.73 18.28
CA ALA A 61 9.62 7.90 18.60
C ALA A 61 11.11 7.52 18.58
N THR A 62 11.90 8.11 17.68
CA THR A 62 13.33 7.80 17.59
C THR A 62 14.08 8.57 18.68
N ILE A 63 14.34 7.91 19.80
CA ILE A 63 15.00 8.56 20.95
C ILE A 63 16.52 8.67 20.78
N ASN A 64 17.17 7.95 19.85
CA ASN A 64 18.62 8.06 19.60
C ASN A 64 19.00 7.79 18.14
N ASP A 65 19.73 8.74 17.55
CA ASP A 65 20.07 8.85 16.12
C ASP A 65 21.41 8.19 15.76
N SER A 66 21.69 6.97 16.23
CA SER A 66 22.97 6.31 16.00
C SER A 66 22.94 5.34 14.82
N VAL A 67 23.19 5.89 13.62
CA VAL A 67 23.92 5.32 12.45
C VAL A 67 23.40 4.02 11.79
N HIS A 68 22.74 3.09 12.49
CA HIS A 68 22.26 1.80 11.98
C HIS A 68 20.84 1.83 11.37
N ARG A 69 20.16 2.99 11.37
CA ARG A 69 18.75 3.13 10.95
C ARG A 69 18.52 3.74 9.56
N LYS A 70 19.56 4.28 8.91
CA LYS A 70 19.41 5.15 7.72
C LYS A 70 18.71 4.48 6.53
N GLY A 71 18.93 3.18 6.29
CA GLY A 71 18.26 2.45 5.21
C GLY A 71 16.76 2.22 5.47
N HIS A 72 16.40 1.89 6.72
CA HIS A 72 15.02 1.64 7.12
C HIS A 72 14.19 2.93 7.21
N SER A 73 14.77 4.00 7.78
CA SER A 73 14.08 5.28 7.84
C SER A 73 13.87 5.87 6.44
N PHE A 74 14.82 5.67 5.52
CA PHE A 74 14.65 6.07 4.13
C PHE A 74 13.56 5.27 3.42
N GLY A 75 13.56 3.94 3.54
CA GLY A 75 12.54 3.09 2.94
C GLY A 75 11.13 3.39 3.46
N ASN A 76 10.97 3.53 4.78
CA ASN A 76 9.72 3.94 5.39
C ASN A 76 9.31 5.35 4.91
N LYS A 77 10.25 6.32 4.89
CA LYS A 77 9.96 7.68 4.39
C LYS A 77 9.52 7.69 2.93
N LEU A 78 10.17 6.91 2.05
CA LEU A 78 9.76 6.77 0.65
C LEU A 78 8.35 6.22 0.55
N LEU A 79 8.05 5.17 1.29
CA LEU A 79 6.74 4.52 1.28
C LEU A 79 5.64 5.43 1.83
N SER A 80 5.90 6.10 2.96
CA SER A 80 5.03 7.13 3.55
C SER A 80 4.79 8.28 2.58
N THR A 81 5.84 8.77 1.90
CA THR A 81 5.72 9.85 0.91
C THR A 81 4.90 9.39 -0.30
N ALA A 82 5.12 8.17 -0.79
CA ALA A 82 4.34 7.60 -1.88
C ALA A 82 2.85 7.49 -1.47
N ALA A 83 2.55 6.96 -0.29
CA ALA A 83 1.19 6.90 0.23
C ALA A 83 0.56 8.30 0.35
N ALA A 84 1.30 9.29 0.84
CA ALA A 84 0.85 10.68 0.93
C ALA A 84 0.51 11.28 -0.44
N ILE A 85 1.34 11.04 -1.46
CA ILE A 85 1.08 11.49 -2.84
C ILE A 85 -0.19 10.84 -3.39
N PHE A 86 -0.42 9.55 -3.13
CA PHE A 86 -1.53 8.81 -3.73
C PHE A 86 -2.86 8.94 -2.98
N PHE A 87 -2.84 9.19 -1.67
CA PHE A 87 -4.03 9.21 -0.82
C PHE A 87 -4.24 10.51 -0.05
N GLY A 88 -3.30 11.46 -0.08
CA GLY A 88 -3.44 12.79 0.53
C GLY A 88 -3.26 12.85 2.04
N LYS A 89 -3.03 11.72 2.72
CA LYS A 89 -2.70 11.62 4.15
C LYS A 89 -1.40 10.84 4.33
N ASN A 90 -0.62 11.22 5.33
CA ASN A 90 0.70 10.65 5.60
C ASN A 90 0.73 9.97 6.98
N PHE A 91 1.44 8.85 7.07
CA PHE A 91 1.89 8.25 8.34
C PHE A 91 3.41 8.42 8.40
N GLY A 92 3.93 9.04 9.46
CA GLY A 92 5.37 9.15 9.69
C GLY A 92 6.03 7.78 9.85
N ASP A 93 5.32 6.80 10.41
CA ASP A 93 5.81 5.43 10.59
C ASP A 93 4.80 4.37 10.13
N MET A 94 4.65 4.23 8.81
CA MET A 94 3.68 3.31 8.21
C MET A 94 4.02 1.82 8.44
N LEU A 95 5.23 1.52 8.92
CA LEU A 95 5.67 0.16 9.23
C LEU A 95 5.66 -0.15 10.74
N SER A 96 5.01 0.68 11.55
CA SER A 96 4.84 0.37 12.98
C SER A 96 4.01 -0.90 13.18
N GLY A 97 4.41 -1.72 14.14
CA GLY A 97 3.68 -2.92 14.55
C GLY A 97 2.65 -2.65 15.65
N TYR A 98 2.59 -1.42 16.18
CA TYR A 98 1.72 -1.06 17.29
C TYR A 98 0.54 -0.21 16.81
N ARG A 99 -0.66 -0.80 16.81
CA ARG A 99 -1.87 -0.18 16.26
C ARG A 99 -3.12 -0.53 17.04
N ILE A 100 -4.11 0.37 16.94
CA ILE A 100 -5.46 0.18 17.47
C ILE A 100 -6.45 0.28 16.32
N PHE A 101 -7.45 -0.59 16.28
CA PHE A 101 -8.47 -0.63 15.24
C PHE A 101 -9.88 -0.73 15.81
N SER A 102 -10.84 -0.15 15.10
CA SER A 102 -12.26 -0.35 15.38
C SER A 102 -12.72 -1.71 14.85
N ARG A 103 -13.79 -2.25 15.43
CA ARG A 103 -14.44 -3.45 14.88
C ARG A 103 -14.80 -3.32 13.40
N ALA A 104 -15.35 -2.16 13.01
CA ALA A 104 -15.74 -1.91 11.63
C ALA A 104 -14.55 -1.97 10.67
N PHE A 105 -13.39 -1.45 11.09
CA PHE A 105 -12.15 -1.61 10.36
C PHE A 105 -11.79 -3.09 10.18
N VAL A 106 -11.66 -3.83 11.28
CA VAL A 106 -11.17 -5.21 11.26
C VAL A 106 -12.09 -6.13 10.46
N LYS A 107 -13.41 -5.99 10.62
CA LYS A 107 -14.38 -6.84 9.93
C LYS A 107 -14.63 -6.48 8.46
N SER A 108 -14.14 -5.33 8.01
CA SER A 108 -14.19 -4.93 6.59
C SER A 108 -12.86 -5.03 5.86
N PHE A 109 -11.76 -5.26 6.59
CA PHE A 109 -10.42 -5.39 6.05
C PHE A 109 -10.25 -6.74 5.33
N PRO A 110 -10.05 -6.75 3.99
CA PRO A 110 -9.85 -7.99 3.25
C PRO A 110 -8.38 -8.37 3.31
N ALA A 111 -7.94 -9.02 4.39
CA ALA A 111 -6.53 -9.37 4.58
C ALA A 111 -6.00 -10.27 3.44
N GLN A 112 -5.01 -9.78 2.68
CA GLN A 112 -4.37 -10.53 1.58
C GLN A 112 -2.88 -10.82 1.80
N SER A 113 -2.18 -9.98 2.57
CA SER A 113 -0.74 -10.12 2.78
C SER A 113 -0.39 -11.33 3.62
N LYS A 114 0.68 -12.04 3.22
CA LYS A 114 1.22 -13.19 3.96
C LYS A 114 2.36 -12.79 4.91
N GLY A 115 3.12 -11.74 4.57
CA GLY A 115 4.35 -11.36 5.25
C GLY A 115 4.26 -10.07 6.06
N PHE A 116 5.37 -9.33 6.07
CA PHE A 116 5.51 -7.99 6.66
C PHE A 116 4.91 -6.87 5.79
N GLU A 117 4.20 -7.22 4.72
CA GLU A 117 3.45 -6.24 3.93
C GLU A 117 2.13 -5.83 4.61
N ILE A 118 1.69 -6.59 5.62
CA ILE A 118 0.40 -6.39 6.29
C ILE A 118 0.27 -5.00 6.92
N GLU A 119 1.33 -4.45 7.48
CA GLU A 119 1.34 -3.09 8.04
C GLU A 119 1.02 -2.05 6.98
N THR A 120 1.60 -2.22 5.79
CA THR A 120 1.33 -1.34 4.66
C THR A 120 -0.08 -1.52 4.14
N GLU A 121 -0.55 -2.76 4.02
CA GLU A 121 -1.91 -3.07 3.59
C GLU A 121 -2.95 -2.44 4.51
N LEU A 122 -2.75 -2.52 5.84
CA LEU A 122 -3.62 -1.90 6.84
C LEU A 122 -3.70 -0.38 6.65
N SER A 123 -2.54 0.30 6.57
CA SER A 123 -2.50 1.75 6.37
C SER A 123 -3.15 2.16 5.05
N VAL A 124 -2.80 1.47 3.96
CA VAL A 124 -3.32 1.71 2.62
C VAL A 124 -4.83 1.51 2.56
N PHE A 125 -5.36 0.45 3.17
CA PHE A 125 -6.80 0.21 3.27
C PHE A 125 -7.51 1.36 3.99
N ALA A 126 -6.98 1.80 5.12
CA ALA A 126 -7.53 2.89 5.90
C ALA A 126 -7.65 4.19 5.08
N LEU A 127 -6.60 4.51 4.33
CA LEU A 127 -6.51 5.67 3.48
C LEU A 127 -7.47 5.60 2.28
N GLN A 128 -7.54 4.45 1.60
CA GLN A 128 -8.44 4.25 0.47
C GLN A 128 -9.91 4.39 0.84
N GLN A 129 -10.29 3.86 2.00
CA GLN A 129 -11.67 3.87 2.47
C GLN A 129 -12.05 5.21 3.14
N ASN A 130 -11.14 6.20 3.11
CA ASN A 130 -11.28 7.49 3.78
C ASN A 130 -11.72 7.34 5.24
N LEU A 131 -11.10 6.41 5.95
CA LEU A 131 -11.42 6.15 7.35
C LEU A 131 -10.82 7.22 8.26
N ARG A 132 -11.35 7.33 9.48
CA ARG A 132 -10.83 8.24 10.49
C ARG A 132 -9.55 7.62 11.04
N VAL A 133 -8.42 8.21 10.70
CA VAL A 133 -7.11 7.70 11.09
C VAL A 133 -6.27 8.81 11.67
N ASP A 134 -5.41 8.44 12.61
CA ASP A 134 -4.43 9.34 13.20
C ASP A 134 -3.14 8.59 13.55
N GLU A 135 -2.10 9.34 13.89
CA GLU A 135 -0.80 8.85 14.32
C GLU A 135 -0.32 9.58 15.58
N ILE A 136 0.14 8.83 16.57
CA ILE A 136 0.79 9.37 17.76
C ILE A 136 2.13 8.69 17.97
N GLU A 137 3.10 9.43 18.51
CA GLU A 137 4.42 8.88 18.79
C GLU A 137 4.49 8.30 20.20
N ALA A 138 5.09 7.11 20.33
CA ALA A 138 5.39 6.49 21.61
C ALA A 138 6.87 6.16 21.75
N PRO A 139 7.43 6.19 22.98
CA PRO A 139 8.79 5.74 23.25
C PRO A 139 9.02 4.31 22.75
N TYR A 140 10.09 4.12 21.99
CA TYR A 140 10.47 2.82 21.43
C TYR A 140 11.85 2.42 21.94
N LYS A 141 11.93 1.28 22.65
CA LYS A 141 13.18 0.80 23.24
C LYS A 141 14.11 0.29 22.14
N SER A 142 15.37 0.70 22.20
CA SER A 142 16.44 0.09 21.40
C SER A 142 16.57 -1.39 21.74
N ARG A 143 16.77 -2.24 20.72
CA ARG A 143 17.01 -3.68 20.94
C ARG A 143 18.20 -3.89 21.88
N PRO A 144 18.22 -4.98 22.67
CA PRO A 144 19.41 -5.40 23.40
C PRO A 144 20.62 -5.52 22.45
N GLU A 145 21.81 -5.12 22.92
CA GLU A 145 23.05 -5.25 22.15
C GLU A 145 23.29 -6.72 21.77
N GLY A 146 23.58 -6.99 20.50
CA GLY A 146 23.83 -8.35 19.97
C GLY A 146 22.80 -8.87 18.95
N SER A 147 21.68 -8.15 18.73
CA SER A 147 20.76 -8.45 17.62
C SER A 147 21.33 -7.90 16.30
N PHE A 148 22.02 -8.74 15.52
CA PHE A 148 22.34 -8.41 14.13
C PHE A 148 21.05 -8.24 13.34
N SER A 149 20.78 -7.02 12.87
CA SER A 149 19.79 -6.78 11.83
C SER A 149 20.24 -7.50 10.57
N LYS A 150 19.72 -8.71 10.32
CA LYS A 150 19.94 -9.47 9.07
C LYS A 150 19.18 -8.82 7.91
N LEU A 151 19.38 -7.53 7.67
CA LEU A 151 18.64 -6.76 6.68
C LEU A 151 19.61 -6.19 5.65
N HIS A 152 19.47 -6.72 4.43
CA HIS A 152 20.25 -6.29 3.28
C HIS A 152 19.55 -5.07 2.68
N THR A 153 20.08 -3.88 2.94
CA THR A 153 19.56 -2.58 2.48
C THR A 153 19.06 -2.57 1.03
N PHE A 154 19.74 -3.25 0.11
CA PHE A 154 19.34 -3.36 -1.29
C PHE A 154 18.14 -4.27 -1.53
N ARG A 155 18.07 -5.42 -0.84
CA ARG A 155 16.94 -6.36 -0.96
C ARG A 155 15.66 -5.74 -0.39
N ASP A 156 15.79 -5.05 0.73
CA ASP A 156 14.65 -4.38 1.36
C ASP A 156 14.23 -3.13 0.57
N GLY A 157 15.18 -2.39 0.00
CA GLY A 157 14.89 -1.30 -0.94
C GLY A 157 14.12 -1.76 -2.18
N PHE A 158 14.55 -2.86 -2.82
CA PHE A 158 13.81 -3.44 -3.95
C PHE A 158 12.42 -3.94 -3.55
N ARG A 159 12.29 -4.55 -2.36
CA ARG A 159 11.00 -4.95 -1.80
C ARG A 159 10.06 -3.76 -1.63
N ILE A 160 10.57 -2.64 -1.10
CA ILE A 160 9.76 -1.41 -0.91
C ILE A 160 9.36 -0.83 -2.26
N LEU A 161 10.27 -0.75 -3.24
CA LEU A 161 9.92 -0.27 -4.58
C LEU A 161 8.87 -1.16 -5.23
N PHE A 162 9.02 -2.48 -5.11
CA PHE A 162 8.04 -3.45 -5.60
C PHE A 162 6.69 -3.30 -4.90
N MET A 163 6.67 -3.03 -3.59
CA MET A 163 5.45 -2.76 -2.84
C MET A 163 4.77 -1.47 -3.31
N ILE A 164 5.52 -0.40 -3.55
CA ILE A 164 4.98 0.85 -4.13
C ILE A 164 4.42 0.59 -5.53
N PHE A 165 5.12 -0.19 -6.35
CA PHE A 165 4.63 -0.57 -7.68
C PHE A 165 3.34 -1.40 -7.60
N GLN A 166 3.29 -2.42 -6.74
CA GLN A 166 2.09 -3.22 -6.53
C GLN A 166 0.93 -2.38 -6.00
N LEU A 167 1.21 -1.43 -5.11
CA LEU A 167 0.23 -0.47 -4.60
C LEU A 167 -0.34 0.37 -5.73
N LEU A 168 0.51 0.97 -6.56
CA LEU A 168 0.10 1.74 -7.75
C LEU A 168 -0.74 0.91 -8.71
N PHE A 169 -0.28 -0.29 -9.02
CA PHE A 169 -0.93 -1.20 -9.95
C PHE A 169 -2.31 -1.64 -9.46
N THR A 170 -2.44 -1.93 -8.17
CA THR A 170 -3.70 -2.41 -7.57
C THR A 170 -4.66 -1.25 -7.29
N GLU A 171 -4.15 -0.07 -6.95
CA GLU A 171 -5.00 1.03 -6.46
C GLU A 171 -5.32 2.11 -7.46
N ARG A 172 -4.40 2.34 -8.38
CA ARG A 172 -4.52 3.34 -9.44
C ARG A 172 -4.14 2.71 -10.80
N PRO A 173 -4.75 1.58 -11.19
CA PRO A 173 -4.40 0.90 -12.44
C PRO A 173 -4.50 1.82 -13.66
N LEU A 174 -5.50 2.71 -13.68
CA LEU A 174 -5.67 3.69 -14.76
C LEU A 174 -4.46 4.62 -14.93
N LEU A 175 -3.76 4.99 -13.85
CA LEU A 175 -2.55 5.82 -13.97
C LEU A 175 -1.41 5.03 -14.61
N VAL A 176 -1.21 3.77 -14.19
CA VAL A 176 -0.14 2.92 -14.70
C VAL A 176 -0.37 2.56 -16.16
N PHE A 177 -1.52 1.94 -16.45
CA PHE A 177 -1.87 1.51 -17.80
C PHE A 177 -2.17 2.68 -18.73
N GLY A 178 -2.79 3.75 -18.23
CA GLY A 178 -3.05 4.95 -19.01
C GLY A 178 -1.76 5.67 -19.41
N PHE A 179 -0.79 5.79 -18.50
CA PHE A 179 0.53 6.35 -18.84
C PHE A 179 1.22 5.51 -19.91
N LEU A 180 1.26 4.19 -19.76
CA LEU A 180 1.87 3.29 -20.75
C LEU A 180 1.14 3.32 -22.10
N SER A 181 -0.20 3.42 -22.06
CA SER A 181 -1.05 3.57 -23.24
C SER A 181 -0.71 4.84 -24.02
N VAL A 182 -0.70 5.99 -23.34
CA VAL A 182 -0.36 7.29 -23.93
C VAL A 182 1.07 7.28 -24.45
N LEU A 183 2.03 6.73 -23.70
CA LEU A 183 3.42 6.64 -24.13
C LEU A 183 3.56 5.80 -25.40
N SER A 184 2.97 4.60 -25.43
CA SER A 184 3.00 3.71 -26.61
C SER A 184 2.35 4.36 -27.82
N PHE A 185 1.21 5.03 -27.62
CA PHE A 185 0.49 5.72 -28.69
C PHE A 185 1.25 6.95 -29.21
N ALA A 186 1.89 7.72 -28.32
CA ALA A 186 2.72 8.86 -28.71
C ALA A 186 3.93 8.41 -29.53
N VAL A 187 4.62 7.35 -29.12
CA VAL A 187 5.75 6.78 -29.89
C VAL A 187 5.26 6.25 -31.24
N SER A 188 4.11 5.58 -31.29
CA SER A 188 3.47 5.14 -32.54
C SER A 188 3.21 6.31 -33.47
N LEU A 189 2.62 7.41 -32.98
CA LEU A 189 2.35 8.61 -33.77
C LEU A 189 3.63 9.27 -34.31
N ILE A 190 4.66 9.42 -33.48
CA ILE A 190 5.94 10.03 -33.89
C ILE A 190 6.54 9.25 -35.07
N ILE A 191 6.57 7.91 -34.97
CA ILE A 191 7.07 7.06 -36.05
C ILE A 191 6.15 7.12 -37.28
N GLY A 192 4.83 7.17 -37.05
CA GLY A 192 3.81 7.21 -38.09
C GLY A 192 3.84 8.47 -38.95
N VAL A 193 4.21 9.63 -38.37
CA VAL A 193 4.33 10.89 -39.10
C VAL A 193 5.35 10.78 -40.24
N ASP A 194 6.54 10.24 -39.99
CA ASP A 194 7.58 10.11 -41.02
C ASP A 194 7.12 9.20 -42.18
N ILE A 195 6.45 8.09 -41.85
CA ILE A 195 5.93 7.15 -42.85
C ILE A 195 4.82 7.81 -43.68
N PHE A 196 3.94 8.57 -43.02
CA PHE A 196 2.84 9.25 -43.67
C PHE A 196 3.32 10.37 -44.60
N MET A 197 4.31 11.15 -44.19
CA MET A 197 4.91 12.20 -45.02
C MET A 197 5.60 11.60 -46.26
N GLU A 198 6.37 10.53 -46.11
CA GLU A 198 7.00 9.83 -47.24
C GLU A 198 5.95 9.27 -48.22
N PHE A 199 4.83 8.76 -47.69
CA PHE A 199 3.72 8.29 -48.52
C PHE A 199 3.08 9.42 -49.32
N LEU A 200 2.90 10.62 -48.73
CA LEU A 200 2.35 11.78 -49.43
C LEU A 200 3.25 12.23 -50.59
N GLU A 201 4.58 12.17 -50.42
CA GLU A 201 5.54 12.58 -51.45
C GLU A 201 5.69 11.53 -52.57
N THR A 202 5.78 10.26 -52.18
CA THR A 202 6.18 9.18 -53.12
C THR A 202 5.01 8.33 -53.61
N SER A 203 3.84 8.44 -52.98
CA SER A 203 2.69 7.54 -53.15
C SER A 203 3.04 6.04 -52.95
N ARG A 204 4.12 5.75 -52.23
CA ARG A 204 4.61 4.40 -51.95
C ARG A 204 4.86 4.22 -50.46
N VAL A 205 4.69 3.00 -49.99
CA VAL A 205 5.02 2.61 -48.61
C VAL A 205 6.29 1.77 -48.67
N ALA A 206 7.47 2.39 -48.57
CA ALA A 206 8.74 1.66 -48.66
C ALA A 206 9.19 1.07 -47.30
N ARG A 207 8.78 1.66 -46.18
CA ARG A 207 9.22 1.29 -44.82
C ARG A 207 8.31 0.27 -44.13
N PHE A 208 8.08 -0.89 -44.74
CA PHE A 208 7.20 -1.92 -44.19
C PHE A 208 7.53 -2.35 -42.75
N PRO A 209 8.80 -2.63 -42.37
CA PRO A 209 9.12 -3.02 -40.99
C PRO A 209 8.74 -1.93 -39.97
N THR A 210 9.04 -0.67 -40.28
CA THR A 210 8.72 0.48 -39.42
C THR A 210 7.22 0.71 -39.32
N LEU A 211 6.48 0.51 -40.41
CA LEU A 211 5.02 0.56 -40.42
C LEU A 211 4.41 -0.49 -39.48
N PHE A 212 4.89 -1.74 -39.53
CA PHE A 212 4.38 -2.79 -38.64
C PHE A 212 4.68 -2.48 -37.17
N VAL A 213 5.86 -1.94 -36.85
CA VAL A 213 6.18 -1.48 -35.49
C VAL A 213 5.26 -0.34 -35.06
N CYS A 214 5.04 0.66 -35.92
CA CYS A 214 4.14 1.78 -35.68
C CYS A 214 2.72 1.29 -35.35
N VAL A 215 2.14 0.45 -36.22
CA VAL A 215 0.79 -0.10 -36.01
C VAL A 215 0.75 -0.98 -34.76
N GLY A 216 1.76 -1.84 -34.55
CA GLY A 216 1.85 -2.69 -33.36
C GLY A 216 1.88 -1.89 -32.06
N LEU A 217 2.68 -0.84 -31.98
CA LEU A 217 2.71 0.06 -30.81
C LEU A 217 1.39 0.81 -30.61
N GLY A 218 0.72 1.20 -31.70
CA GLY A 218 -0.61 1.82 -31.63
C GLY A 218 -1.65 0.85 -31.04
N VAL A 219 -1.68 -0.39 -31.53
CA VAL A 219 -2.58 -1.45 -31.03
C VAL A 219 -2.28 -1.77 -29.56
N ILE A 220 -1.00 -1.92 -29.19
CA ILE A 220 -0.59 -2.12 -27.79
C ILE A 220 -1.06 -0.95 -26.92
N GLY A 221 -0.91 0.29 -27.40
CA GLY A 221 -1.40 1.48 -26.71
C GLY A 221 -2.90 1.42 -26.43
N VAL A 222 -3.72 1.08 -27.43
CA VAL A 222 -5.18 0.93 -27.27
C VAL A 222 -5.52 -0.19 -26.28
N VAL A 223 -4.89 -1.36 -26.41
CA VAL A 223 -5.11 -2.50 -25.50
C VAL A 223 -4.77 -2.14 -24.06
N LEU A 224 -3.64 -1.46 -23.82
CA LEU A 224 -3.27 -0.97 -22.49
C LEU A 224 -4.30 0.02 -21.94
N GLY A 225 -4.82 0.93 -22.78
CA GLY A 225 -5.83 1.90 -22.37
C GLY A 225 -7.13 1.22 -21.92
N VAL A 226 -7.63 0.26 -22.72
CA VAL A 226 -8.82 -0.53 -22.39
C VAL A 226 -8.59 -1.36 -21.12
N ALA A 227 -7.44 -2.03 -21.00
CA ALA A 227 -7.09 -2.80 -19.81
C ALA A 227 -7.06 -1.92 -18.54
N GLY A 228 -6.50 -0.70 -18.64
CA GLY A 228 -6.49 0.28 -17.57
C GLY A 228 -7.89 0.71 -17.12
N MET A 229 -8.80 0.95 -18.08
CA MET A 229 -10.19 1.29 -17.78
C MET A 229 -10.94 0.13 -17.11
N LEU A 230 -10.80 -1.09 -17.63
CA LEU A 230 -11.43 -2.27 -17.03
C LEU A 230 -10.92 -2.53 -15.61
N ALA A 231 -9.61 -2.49 -15.41
CA ALA A 231 -9.00 -2.64 -14.09
C ALA A 231 -9.50 -1.55 -13.11
N HIS A 232 -9.66 -0.31 -13.58
CA HIS A 232 -10.23 0.76 -12.76
C HIS A 232 -11.66 0.47 -12.29
N LEU A 233 -12.51 -0.05 -13.17
CA LEU A 233 -13.89 -0.42 -12.83
C LEU A 233 -13.94 -1.55 -11.78
N VAL A 234 -13.07 -2.56 -11.91
CA VAL A 234 -12.95 -3.65 -10.93
C VAL A 234 -12.53 -3.11 -9.56
N VAL A 235 -11.52 -2.24 -9.53
CA VAL A 235 -11.04 -1.62 -8.29
C VAL A 235 -12.12 -0.75 -7.66
N LYS A 236 -12.87 0.01 -8.45
CA LYS A 236 -14.00 0.81 -7.97
C LYS A 236 -15.06 -0.08 -7.31
N GLY A 237 -15.47 -1.17 -7.96
CA GLY A 237 -16.43 -2.13 -7.39
C GLY A 237 -15.94 -2.78 -6.10
N SER A 238 -14.66 -3.14 -6.03
CA SER A 238 -14.06 -3.68 -4.80
C SER A 238 -14.05 -2.65 -3.66
N LYS A 239 -13.78 -1.38 -3.96
CA LYS A 239 -13.84 -0.29 -2.96
C LYS A 239 -15.24 -0.06 -2.43
N GLU A 240 -16.24 -0.10 -3.30
CA GLU A 240 -17.65 0.01 -2.90
C GLU A 240 -18.07 -1.17 -2.01
N ALA A 241 -17.70 -2.40 -2.37
CA ALA A 241 -17.97 -3.59 -1.56
C ALA A 241 -17.33 -3.51 -0.16
N ARG A 242 -16.05 -3.09 -0.08
CA ARG A 242 -15.35 -2.85 1.19
C ARG A 242 -16.05 -1.78 2.03
N ARG A 243 -16.50 -0.69 1.40
CA ARG A 243 -17.22 0.38 2.09
C ARG A 243 -18.54 -0.09 2.65
N MET A 244 -19.29 -0.90 1.90
CA MET A 244 -20.53 -1.50 2.38
C MET A 244 -20.30 -2.43 3.57
N ALA A 245 -19.27 -3.28 3.50
CA ALA A 245 -18.87 -4.14 4.62
C ALA A 245 -18.52 -3.30 5.87
N TYR A 246 -17.75 -2.22 5.69
CA TYR A 246 -17.43 -1.29 6.78
C TYR A 246 -18.70 -0.68 7.42
N LEU A 247 -19.63 -0.19 6.60
CA LEU A 247 -20.88 0.40 7.09
C LEU A 247 -21.77 -0.61 7.84
N ASN A 248 -21.79 -1.88 7.41
CA ASN A 248 -22.53 -2.94 8.10
C ASN A 248 -21.99 -3.24 9.50
N HIS A 249 -20.69 -3.03 9.72
CA HIS A 249 -20.06 -3.27 11.02
C HIS A 249 -19.88 -1.99 11.86
N LYS A 250 -20.16 -0.82 11.29
CA LYS A 250 -20.08 0.45 11.99
C LYS A 250 -21.24 0.56 12.96
N LYS A 251 -20.94 0.46 14.26
CA LYS A 251 -21.91 0.83 15.30
C LYS A 251 -22.15 2.34 15.22
N ILE A 252 -23.41 2.74 15.09
CA ILE A 252 -23.84 4.12 15.32
C ILE A 252 -23.73 4.31 16.84
N LEU A 253 -22.71 5.04 17.28
CA LEU A 253 -22.59 5.52 18.66
C LEU A 253 -23.25 6.89 18.76
#